data_AF-A0A661TP41-F1
#
_entry.id   AF-A0A661TP41-F1
#
_cell.length_a   1.000
_cell.length_b   1.000
_cell.length_c   1.000
_cell.angle_alpha   90.00
_cell.angle_beta   90.00
_cell.angle_gamma   90.00
#
_symmetry.space_group_name_H-M   'P 1'
#
loop_
_entity.id
_entity.type
_entity.pdbx_description
1 polymer ?
#
loop_
_entity_poly.entity_id
_entity_poly.type
_entity_poly.pdbx_seq_one_letter_code
_entity_poly.pdbx_strand_id
1 'polypeptide(L)'
;RDQLILDLLPEAVKRVKVSLLIRKITETEKINVSSEELNNYIGSMRKHYESMNTKEAKEFLEKTDSEDYKNYVLNILTSRKTIDKLREWNIEESK
;
A
#
# COMPACT_ATOMS: atom_id res chain seq x y z
N ARG A 1 -21.00 -16.56 -16.68
CA ARG A 1 -20.30 -16.59 -15.38
C ARG A 1 -18.90 -17.16 -15.53
N ASP A 2 -18.75 -18.28 -16.26
CA ASP A 2 -17.46 -18.96 -16.40
C ASP A 2 -16.47 -18.21 -17.30
N GLN A 3 -16.94 -17.54 -18.35
CA GLN A 3 -16.08 -16.71 -19.21
C GLN A 3 -15.40 -15.57 -18.44
N LEU A 4 -16.15 -14.87 -17.58
CA LEU A 4 -15.61 -13.78 -16.75
C LEU A 4 -14.51 -14.29 -15.79
N ILE A 5 -14.65 -15.51 -15.26
CA ILE A 5 -13.63 -16.12 -14.40
C ILE A 5 -12.37 -16.42 -15.22
N LEU A 6 -12.52 -17.04 -16.39
CA LEU A 6 -11.39 -17.35 -17.29
C LEU A 6 -10.62 -16.10 -17.71
N ASP A 7 -11.33 -14.99 -17.96
CA ASP A 7 -10.70 -13.73 -18.35
C ASP A 7 -9.95 -13.05 -17.18
N LEU A 8 -10.43 -13.22 -15.93
CA LEU A 8 -9.82 -12.61 -14.74
C LEU A 8 -8.69 -13.45 -14.12
N LEU A 9 -8.68 -14.76 -14.37
CA LEU A 9 -7.72 -15.71 -13.79
C LEU A 9 -6.25 -15.35 -14.07
N PRO A 10 -5.84 -15.02 -15.31
CA PRO A 10 -4.45 -14.66 -15.61
C PRO A 10 -3.96 -13.45 -14.79
N GLU A 11 -4.81 -12.43 -14.66
CA GLU A 11 -4.50 -11.23 -13.91
C GLU A 11 -4.46 -11.48 -12.40
N ALA A 12 -5.31 -12.36 -11.88
CA ALA A 12 -5.26 -12.77 -10.48
C ALA A 12 -3.93 -13.49 -10.16
N VAL A 13 -3.52 -14.44 -11.01
CA VAL A 13 -2.24 -15.15 -10.86
C VAL A 13 -1.06 -14.18 -10.92
N LYS A 14 -1.08 -13.24 -11.88
CA LYS A 14 -0.04 -12.20 -12.01
C LYS A 14 0.05 -11.34 -10.75
N ARG A 15 -1.07 -10.86 -10.22
CA ARG A 15 -1.11 -10.05 -8.99
C ARG A 15 -0.51 -10.77 -7.79
N VAL A 16 -0.84 -12.04 -7.59
CA VAL A 16 -0.28 -12.85 -6.50
C VAL A 16 1.23 -13.00 -6.65
N LYS A 17 1.72 -13.37 -7.85
CA LYS A 17 3.16 -13.49 -8.11
C LYS A 17 3.92 -12.19 -7.84
N VAL A 18 3.38 -11.06 -8.30
CA VAL A 18 3.99 -9.74 -8.07
C VAL A 18 4.01 -9.40 -6.58
N SER A 19 2.93 -9.65 -5.83
CA SER A 19 2.92 -9.37 -4.38
C SER A 19 3.96 -10.19 -3.61
N LEU A 20 4.17 -11.46 -4.00
CA LEU A 20 5.19 -12.32 -3.40
C LEU A 20 6.60 -11.85 -3.73
N LEU A 21 6.82 -11.41 -4.99
CA LEU A 21 8.09 -10.85 -5.41
C LEU A 21 8.43 -9.57 -4.64
N ILE A 22 7.49 -8.62 -4.55
CA ILE A 22 7.67 -7.37 -3.80
C ILE A 22 8.03 -7.69 -2.35
N ARG A 23 7.26 -8.58 -1.69
CA ARG A 23 7.54 -8.98 -0.31
C ARG A 23 8.95 -9.54 -0.15
N LYS A 24 9.38 -10.41 -1.07
CA LYS A 24 10.72 -11.00 -0.99
C LYS A 24 11.83 -9.95 -1.15
N ILE A 25 11.63 -8.98 -2.04
CA ILE A 25 12.57 -7.86 -2.24
C ILE A 25 12.61 -6.98 -0.98
N THR A 26 11.45 -6.59 -0.45
CA THR A 26 11.35 -5.82 0.80
C THR A 26 12.14 -6.47 1.94
N GLU A 27 11.94 -7.78 2.16
CA GLU A 27 12.64 -8.54 3.21
C GLU A 27 14.15 -8.61 2.97
N THR A 28 14.57 -8.84 1.72
CA THR A 28 15.99 -9.01 1.34
C THR A 28 16.76 -7.71 1.47
N GLU A 29 16.17 -6.61 0.99
CA GLU A 29 16.77 -5.27 0.96
C GLU A 29 16.50 -4.48 2.25
N LYS A 30 15.81 -5.09 3.24
CA LYS A 30 15.47 -4.50 4.54
C LYS A 30 14.77 -3.15 4.42
N ILE A 31 13.85 -3.05 3.46
CA ILE A 31 13.07 -1.83 3.22
C ILE A 31 12.02 -1.73 4.31
N ASN A 32 12.13 -0.70 5.14
CA ASN A 32 11.22 -0.45 6.25
C ASN A 32 10.60 0.95 6.15
N VAL A 33 9.37 1.06 6.65
CA VAL A 33 8.68 2.32 6.87
C VAL A 33 8.78 2.65 8.35
N SER A 34 9.25 3.86 8.67
CA SER A 34 9.38 4.31 10.05
C SER A 34 8.00 4.59 10.66
N SER A 35 7.93 4.55 11.99
CA SER A 35 6.71 4.95 12.70
C SER A 35 6.31 6.40 12.40
N GLU A 36 7.28 7.27 12.13
CA GLU A 36 7.03 8.65 11.74
C GLU A 36 6.39 8.74 10.35
N GLU A 37 6.93 8.03 9.36
CA GLU A 37 6.36 7.95 8.00
C GLU A 37 4.90 7.43 8.05
N LEU A 38 4.66 6.39 8.86
CA LEU A 38 3.33 5.82 9.07
C LEU A 38 2.37 6.83 9.71
N ASN A 39 2.77 7.47 10.80
CA ASN A 39 1.95 8.44 11.52
C ASN A 39 1.65 9.68 10.67
N ASN A 40 2.61 10.14 9.87
CA ASN A 40 2.43 11.27 8.95
C ASN A 40 1.40 10.94 7.86
N TYR A 41 1.44 9.72 7.30
CA TYR A 41 0.47 9.27 6.31
C TYR A 41 -0.93 9.15 6.92
N ILE A 42 -1.05 8.49 8.08
CA ILE A 42 -2.33 8.33 8.79
C ILE A 42 -2.90 9.69 9.17
N GLY A 43 -2.09 10.59 9.72
CA GLY A 43 -2.50 11.95 10.08
C GLY A 43 -2.99 12.77 8.89
N SER A 44 -2.32 12.65 7.73
CA SER A 44 -2.77 13.29 6.49
C SER A 44 -4.11 12.75 6.01
N MET A 45 -4.29 11.42 6.08
CA MET A 45 -5.55 10.79 5.73
C MET A 45 -6.67 11.22 6.67
N ARG A 46 -6.40 11.25 7.97
CA ARG A 46 -7.34 11.68 9.01
C ARG A 46 -7.87 13.10 8.74
N LYS A 47 -6.96 14.05 8.49
CA LYS A 47 -7.32 15.44 8.16
C LYS A 47 -8.22 15.53 6.92
N HIS A 48 -7.93 14.72 5.91
CA HIS A 48 -8.75 14.68 4.70
C HIS A 48 -10.19 14.24 5.03
N TYR A 49 -10.37 13.14 5.74
CA TYR A 49 -11.70 12.65 6.10
C TYR A 49 -12.44 13.56 7.09
N GLU A 50 -11.75 14.18 8.04
CA GLU A 50 -12.34 15.17 8.95
C GLU A 50 -13.00 16.34 8.19
N SER A 51 -12.45 16.72 7.03
CA SER A 51 -12.99 17.81 6.19
C SER A 51 -14.27 17.45 5.42
N MET A 52 -14.61 16.16 5.27
CA MET A 52 -15.69 15.72 4.39
C MET A 52 -17.08 15.74 5.07
N ASN A 53 -17.13 15.75 6.40
CA ASN A 53 -18.34 15.75 7.24
C ASN A 53 -19.46 14.77 6.79
N THR A 54 -19.09 13.62 6.21
CA THR A 54 -20.02 12.54 5.84
C THR A 54 -20.09 11.47 6.92
N LYS A 55 -21.11 10.59 6.83
CA LYS A 55 -21.24 9.46 7.76
C LYS A 55 -20.09 8.47 7.61
N GLU A 56 -19.73 8.18 6.37
CA GLU A 56 -18.63 7.27 6.00
C GLU A 56 -17.29 7.78 6.51
N ALA A 57 -17.07 9.10 6.47
CA ALA A 57 -15.86 9.71 7.01
C ALA A 57 -15.76 9.50 8.53
N LYS A 58 -16.86 9.63 9.27
CA LYS A 58 -16.88 9.38 10.73
C LYS A 58 -16.58 7.92 11.05
N GLU A 59 -17.20 6.98 10.35
CA GLU A 59 -16.96 5.54 10.52
C GLU A 59 -15.51 5.15 10.18
N PHE A 60 -14.91 5.80 9.18
CA PHE A 60 -13.49 5.61 8.85
C PHE A 60 -12.59 6.12 9.97
N LEU A 61 -12.85 7.33 10.48
CA LEU A 61 -12.06 7.96 11.56
C LEU A 61 -12.02 7.11 12.83
N GLU A 62 -13.13 6.45 13.19
CA GLU A 62 -13.21 5.53 14.33
C GLU A 62 -12.28 4.31 14.18
N LYS A 63 -12.06 3.85 12.94
CA LYS A 63 -11.24 2.66 12.64
C LYS A 63 -9.78 3.00 12.37
N THR A 64 -9.46 4.27 12.13
CA THR A 64 -8.13 4.69 11.65
C THR A 64 -7.04 4.47 12.71
N ASP A 65 -7.40 4.47 13.99
CA ASP A 65 -6.46 4.25 15.09
C ASP A 65 -6.24 2.77 15.44
N SER A 66 -7.00 1.86 14.82
CA SER A 66 -6.89 0.41 15.04
C SER A 66 -5.54 -0.15 14.56
N GLU A 67 -5.04 -1.16 15.26
CA GLU A 67 -3.78 -1.81 14.91
C GLU A 67 -3.84 -2.51 13.55
N ASP A 68 -4.98 -3.09 13.21
CA ASP A 68 -5.21 -3.70 11.90
C ASP A 68 -5.08 -2.69 10.76
N TYR A 69 -5.64 -1.48 10.95
CA TYR A 69 -5.52 -0.42 9.95
C TYR A 69 -4.07 0.08 9.83
N LYS A 70 -3.35 0.24 10.95
CA LYS A 70 -1.94 0.61 10.94
C LYS A 70 -1.10 -0.42 10.20
N ASN A 71 -1.31 -1.71 10.46
CA ASN A 71 -0.63 -2.80 9.76
C ASN A 71 -0.95 -2.82 8.26
N TYR A 72 -2.20 -2.59 7.89
CA TYR A 72 -2.61 -2.46 6.49
C TYR A 72 -1.89 -1.30 5.79
N VAL A 73 -1.88 -0.11 6.40
CA VAL A 73 -1.18 1.05 5.85
C VAL A 73 0.33 0.81 5.77
N LEU A 74 0.92 0.21 6.81
CA LEU A 74 2.33 -0.13 6.85
C LEU A 74 2.72 -1.03 5.65
N ASN A 75 1.92 -2.07 5.36
CA ASN A 75 2.14 -2.95 4.22
C ASN A 75 2.06 -2.21 2.88
N ILE A 76 1.10 -1.29 2.73
CA ILE A 76 0.97 -0.47 1.52
C ILE A 76 2.19 0.44 1.34
N LEU A 77 2.55 1.19 2.37
CA LEU A 77 3.67 2.14 2.31
C LEU A 77 4.98 1.40 2.02
N THR A 78 5.18 0.25 2.66
CA THR A 78 6.37 -0.58 2.45
C THR A 78 6.45 -1.10 1.02
N SER A 79 5.32 -1.55 0.46
CA SER A 79 5.26 -1.99 -0.94
C SER A 79 5.55 -0.85 -1.92
N ARG A 80 5.01 0.35 -1.67
CA ARG A 80 5.29 1.54 -2.49
C ARG A 80 6.76 1.92 -2.44
N LYS A 81 7.34 2.01 -1.24
CA LYS A 81 8.75 2.31 -1.02
C LYS A 81 9.66 1.30 -1.72
N THR A 82 9.26 0.04 -1.75
CA THR A 82 9.97 -1.02 -2.50
C THR A 82 9.93 -0.77 -4.00
N ILE A 83 8.78 -0.41 -4.56
CA ILE A 83 8.65 -0.07 -5.99
C ILE A 83 9.49 1.16 -6.32
N ASP A 84 9.47 2.19 -5.47
CA ASP A 84 10.25 3.41 -5.69
C ASP A 84 11.76 3.11 -5.69
N LYS A 85 12.23 2.26 -4.77
CA LYS A 85 13.62 1.77 -4.76
C LYS A 85 13.99 1.00 -6.03
N LEU A 86 13.10 0.12 -6.50
CA LEU A 86 13.32 -0.58 -7.76
C LEU A 86 13.41 0.40 -8.95
N ARG A 87 12.60 1.46 -8.98
CA ARG A 87 12.69 2.48 -10.03
C ARG A 87 14.02 3.24 -9.95
N GLU A 88 14.41 3.68 -8.76
CA GLU A 88 15.69 4.36 -8.51
C GLU A 88 16.89 3.54 -8.98
N TRP A 89 16.87 2.22 -8.77
CA TRP A 89 17.98 1.34 -9.16
C TRP A 89 18.03 0.98 -10.64
N ASN A 90 16.90 0.99 -11.34
CA ASN A 90 16.79 0.42 -12.69
C ASN A 90 16.52 1.45 -13.79
N ILE A 91 16.20 2.70 -13.43
CA ILE A 91 15.97 3.77 -14.40
C ILE A 91 17.13 4.77 -14.26
N GLU A 92 18.04 4.80 -15.23
CA GLU A 92 18.98 5.91 -15.37
C GLU A 92 18.19 7.19 -15.67
N GLU A 93 18.38 8.24 -14.86
CA GLU A 93 17.94 9.58 -15.26
C GLU A 93 18.60 9.91 -16.59
N SER A 94 17.81 9.94 -17.66
CA SER A 94 18.26 10.43 -18.96
C SER A 94 18.64 11.90 -18.76
N LYS A 95 19.95 12.15 -18.66
CA LYS A 95 20.54 13.49 -18.63
C LYS A 95 20.33 14.22 -19.94
#